data_AF-A0A8G1VNY9-F1
#
_entry.id   AF-A0A8G1VNY9-F1
#
_cell.length_a   1.000
_cell.length_b   1.000
_cell.length_c   1.000
_cell.angle_alpha   90.00
_cell.angle_beta   90.00
_cell.angle_gamma   90.00
#
_symmetry.space_group_name_H-M   'P 1'
#
loop_
_entity.id
_entity.type
_entity.pdbx_description
1 polymer ?
#
loop_
_entity_poly.entity_id
_entity_poly.type
_entity_poly.pdbx_seq_one_letter_code
_entity_poly.pdbx_strand_id
1 'polypeptide(L)'
;MPYLLQYPQKDQQPCSIILTRIQVWNLLHDRSPSCWLGPRNAWPFSATGTVITRALSSGKLLPHELDDRFQEVLKFIQRARVLNLPENAPEEMLDTPETAAQLRRAAAESIVMLKNERDILPFKYDKTTAVIGPNALFAAYCGGGSAALDPYHAISPLEGIHARVSQAKYALGAPGWKLLPPLSHLTKTESGQPGLDMTVYLDSPGLPNCNTADQIHVGRSEVFLMNYKNPHIKGYLYYADPSGTFTPDVTAEYEFSICVAGTAKMSIDGECIVDNASKQIRADNFFGTGTVEERGELLIEAGKMYYIKVEFGTDPTITFDRPGANGFGAGGI
;
A
#
# COMPACT_ATOMS: atom_id res chain seq x y z
N MET A 1 7.11 -31.91 -4.64
CA MET A 1 8.03 -30.82 -5.03
C MET A 1 9.18 -30.62 -4.02
N PRO A 2 10.07 -31.60 -3.73
CA PRO A 2 11.27 -31.32 -2.93
C PRO A 2 12.48 -30.88 -3.78
N TYR A 3 12.39 -30.98 -5.11
CA TYR A 3 13.54 -30.94 -6.02
C TYR A 3 14.21 -29.58 -6.22
N LEU A 4 13.52 -28.45 -6.03
CA LEU A 4 14.13 -27.13 -6.28
C LEU A 4 15.05 -26.62 -5.16
N LEU A 5 14.99 -27.22 -3.96
CA LEU A 5 15.60 -26.63 -2.75
C LEU A 5 16.55 -27.55 -1.99
N GLN A 6 16.67 -28.82 -2.37
CA GLN A 6 17.57 -29.77 -1.70
C GLN A 6 18.92 -29.97 -2.43
N TYR A 7 19.01 -29.92 -3.76
CA TYR A 7 20.29 -29.93 -4.52
C TYR A 7 20.08 -29.46 -5.98
N PRO A 8 21.03 -28.74 -6.65
CA PRO A 8 22.38 -28.35 -6.24
C PRO A 8 22.62 -26.82 -6.26
N GLN A 9 22.83 -26.21 -5.09
CA GLN A 9 23.58 -24.94 -5.03
C GLN A 9 24.84 -25.00 -4.17
N LYS A 10 25.04 -26.05 -3.34
CA LYS A 10 26.31 -26.23 -2.63
C LYS A 10 27.44 -26.77 -3.51
N ASP A 11 27.13 -27.61 -4.50
CA ASP A 11 28.16 -28.34 -5.25
C ASP A 11 28.50 -27.77 -6.64
N GLN A 12 27.72 -26.80 -7.17
CA GLN A 12 27.96 -26.25 -8.51
C GLN A 12 28.38 -24.77 -8.55
N GLN A 13 28.16 -24.01 -7.48
CA GLN A 13 28.72 -22.67 -7.30
C GLN A 13 28.96 -22.44 -5.81
N PRO A 14 30.16 -22.03 -5.36
CA PRO A 14 30.36 -21.61 -3.98
C PRO A 14 29.69 -20.24 -3.76
N CYS A 15 28.37 -20.21 -3.79
CA CYS A 15 27.59 -19.07 -3.34
C CYS A 15 27.46 -19.17 -1.83
N SER A 16 28.29 -18.41 -1.10
CA SER A 16 28.11 -18.11 0.34
C SER A 16 26.92 -17.15 0.60
N ILE A 17 26.02 -17.06 -0.38
CA ILE A 17 24.78 -16.31 -0.36
C ILE A 17 23.80 -17.18 0.41
N ILE A 18 23.24 -16.60 1.47
CA ILE A 18 22.16 -17.23 2.19
C ILE A 18 21.00 -17.29 1.18
N LEU A 19 20.72 -18.45 0.59
CA LEU A 19 19.36 -18.80 0.18
C LEU A 19 18.55 -18.95 1.47
N THR A 20 18.41 -17.84 2.20
CA THR A 20 17.54 -17.79 3.35
C THR A 20 16.16 -17.86 2.74
N ARG A 21 15.37 -18.76 3.30
CA ARG A 21 13.93 -18.84 3.11
C ARG A 21 13.28 -17.56 3.67
N ILE A 22 13.61 -16.39 3.13
CA ILE A 22 12.77 -15.20 3.25
C ILE A 22 11.60 -15.50 2.33
N GLN A 23 10.58 -16.10 2.92
CA GLN A 23 9.37 -16.48 2.20
C GLN A 23 8.53 -15.23 1.93
N VAL A 24 7.84 -15.26 0.80
CA VAL A 24 6.79 -14.27 0.50
C VAL A 24 5.69 -14.43 1.55
N TRP A 25 5.10 -13.28 1.92
CA TRP A 25 4.02 -13.18 2.90
C TRP A 25 2.92 -14.24 2.66
N ASN A 26 2.56 -14.98 3.71
CA ASN A 26 1.52 -16.02 3.70
C ASN A 26 1.68 -17.19 2.71
N LEU A 27 2.86 -17.42 2.13
CA LEU A 27 3.06 -18.48 1.12
C LEU A 27 3.23 -19.90 1.71
N LEU A 28 2.95 -20.11 2.99
CA LEU A 28 3.01 -21.42 3.65
C LEU A 28 1.79 -22.28 3.33
N HIS A 29 1.89 -23.08 2.26
CA HIS A 29 0.82 -23.97 1.80
C HIS A 29 0.96 -25.41 2.31
N ASP A 30 2.11 -25.79 2.87
CA ASP A 30 2.35 -27.16 3.31
C ASP A 30 2.91 -27.22 4.74
N ARG A 31 2.26 -28.04 5.57
CA ARG A 31 2.66 -28.39 6.93
C ARG A 31 3.81 -29.42 6.93
N SER A 32 4.69 -29.35 5.94
CA SER A 32 5.83 -30.26 5.84
C SER A 32 7.04 -29.70 6.60
N PRO A 33 7.86 -30.57 7.21
CA PRO A 33 8.98 -30.21 8.10
C PRO A 33 9.92 -29.14 7.54
N SER A 34 10.05 -29.14 6.22
CA SER A 34 10.96 -28.27 5.49
C SER A 34 10.53 -26.80 5.45
N CYS A 35 9.35 -26.41 5.94
CA CYS A 35 8.80 -25.06 5.74
C CYS A 35 8.82 -24.18 7.00
N TRP A 36 9.12 -24.73 8.17
CA TRP A 36 8.67 -24.18 9.46
C TRP A 36 9.51 -23.07 10.08
N LEU A 37 10.60 -22.63 9.46
CA LEU A 37 11.63 -21.84 10.15
C LEU A 37 12.08 -20.65 9.32
N GLY A 38 11.45 -19.51 9.61
CA GLY A 38 12.05 -18.18 9.50
C GLY A 38 12.32 -17.62 10.91
N PRO A 39 13.10 -16.54 11.05
CA PRO A 39 13.35 -15.89 12.35
C PRO A 39 12.02 -15.46 13.02
N ARG A 40 12.06 -15.05 14.31
CA ARG A 40 10.89 -14.44 15.02
C ARG A 40 10.27 -13.24 14.28
N ASN A 41 10.95 -12.75 13.24
CA ASN A 41 10.56 -11.68 12.34
C ASN A 41 10.10 -12.22 10.97
N ALA A 42 9.72 -13.50 10.86
CA ALA A 42 9.01 -14.04 9.71
C ALA A 42 7.60 -13.44 9.71
N TRP A 43 7.51 -12.33 8.99
CA TRP A 43 6.31 -11.58 8.62
C TRP A 43 5.10 -12.50 8.37
N PRO A 44 3.94 -12.11 8.91
CA PRO A 44 3.28 -12.68 10.06
C PRO A 44 2.69 -14.10 9.84
N PHE A 45 3.04 -14.96 10.80
CA PHE A 45 2.27 -16.05 11.41
C PHE A 45 1.56 -17.10 10.54
N SER A 46 2.27 -18.20 10.29
CA SER A 46 1.62 -19.53 10.29
C SER A 46 2.39 -20.63 11.05
N ALA A 47 3.59 -20.36 11.57
CA ALA A 47 4.31 -21.27 12.46
C ALA A 47 4.40 -20.68 13.88
N THR A 48 3.34 -20.83 14.68
CA THR A 48 3.42 -20.59 16.13
C THR A 48 4.41 -21.58 16.75
N GLY A 49 5.03 -21.22 17.89
CA GLY A 49 5.92 -22.13 18.63
C GLY A 49 5.27 -23.50 18.90
N THR A 50 3.95 -23.53 19.10
CA THR A 50 3.14 -24.74 19.22
C THR A 50 3.23 -25.67 18.01
N VAL A 51 3.30 -25.14 16.78
CA VAL A 51 3.39 -25.94 15.56
C VAL A 51 4.77 -26.58 15.42
N ILE A 52 5.84 -25.82 15.73
CA ILE A 52 7.21 -26.32 15.75
C ILE A 52 7.34 -27.41 16.83
N THR A 53 6.82 -27.17 18.05
CA THR A 53 6.82 -28.18 19.11
C THR A 53 6.09 -29.45 18.69
N ARG A 54 4.91 -29.34 18.07
CA ARG A 54 4.18 -30.52 17.54
C ARG A 54 4.94 -31.23 16.43
N ALA A 55 5.64 -30.50 15.56
CA ALA A 55 6.45 -31.09 14.50
C ALA A 55 7.64 -31.86 15.06
N LEU A 56 8.30 -31.34 16.10
CA LEU A 56 9.36 -32.02 16.84
C LEU A 56 8.81 -33.27 17.55
N SER A 57 7.71 -33.15 18.29
CA SER A 57 7.10 -34.27 19.02
C SER A 57 6.58 -35.39 18.10
N SER A 58 6.15 -35.05 16.88
CA SER A 58 5.69 -36.03 15.89
C SER A 58 6.81 -36.63 15.04
N GLY A 59 8.08 -36.27 15.30
CA GLY A 59 9.24 -36.73 14.52
C GLY A 59 9.24 -36.23 13.08
N LYS A 60 8.35 -35.29 12.76
CA LYS A 60 8.26 -34.66 11.44
C LYS A 60 9.46 -33.74 11.23
N LEU A 61 9.81 -32.93 12.24
CA LEU A 61 11.01 -32.09 12.24
C LEU A 61 12.06 -32.72 13.16
N LEU A 62 13.28 -32.92 12.67
CA LEU A 62 14.37 -33.40 13.50
C LEU A 62 15.10 -32.24 14.18
N PRO A 63 15.59 -32.40 15.43
CA PRO A 63 16.28 -31.32 16.14
C PRO A 63 17.47 -30.72 15.39
N HIS A 64 18.28 -31.55 14.71
CA HIS A 64 19.43 -31.04 13.95
C HIS A 64 19.01 -30.19 12.74
N GLU A 65 17.86 -30.48 12.12
CA GLU A 65 17.34 -29.66 11.02
C GLU A 65 16.91 -28.28 11.50
N LEU A 66 16.44 -28.18 12.75
CA LEU A 66 16.13 -26.92 13.41
C LEU A 66 17.41 -26.13 13.71
N ASP A 67 18.43 -26.80 14.26
CA ASP A 67 19.73 -26.21 14.57
C ASP A 67 20.42 -25.66 13.32
N ASP A 68 20.42 -26.42 12.22
CA ASP A 68 20.98 -25.98 10.94
C ASP A 68 20.31 -24.67 10.45
N ARG A 69 19.00 -24.51 10.65
CA ARG A 69 18.30 -23.27 10.27
C ARG A 69 18.62 -22.12 11.20
N PHE A 70 18.73 -22.38 12.50
CA PHE A 70 19.18 -21.37 13.46
C PHE A 70 20.60 -20.89 13.14
N GLN A 71 21.51 -21.78 12.75
CA GLN A 71 22.87 -21.41 12.36
C GLN A 71 22.87 -20.43 11.18
N GLU A 72 22.04 -20.63 10.16
CA GLU A 72 21.94 -19.69 9.03
C GLU A 72 21.39 -18.32 9.45
N VAL A 73 20.38 -18.27 10.34
CA VAL A 73 19.88 -17.02 10.91
C VAL A 73 20.96 -16.32 11.74
N LEU A 74 21.72 -17.05 12.54
CA LEU A 74 22.81 -16.50 13.34
C LEU A 74 23.94 -15.96 12.46
N LYS A 75 24.30 -16.64 11.36
CA LYS A 75 25.26 -16.12 10.37
C LYS A 75 24.79 -14.79 9.77
N PHE A 76 23.49 -14.67 9.45
CA PHE A 76 22.91 -13.42 8.99
C PHE A 76 23.02 -12.32 10.05
N ILE A 77 22.60 -12.61 11.29
CA ILE A 77 22.70 -11.66 12.41
C ILE A 77 24.14 -11.22 12.63
N GLN A 78 25.11 -12.14 12.56
CA GLN A 78 26.54 -11.82 12.69
C GLN A 78 27.02 -10.88 11.57
N ARG A 79 26.60 -11.09 10.32
CA ARG A 79 26.91 -10.19 9.20
C ARG A 79 26.30 -8.81 9.40
N ALA A 80 25.03 -8.75 9.81
CA ALA A 80 24.32 -7.49 10.05
C ALA A 80 24.87 -6.73 11.26
N ARG A 81 25.34 -7.43 12.30
CA ARG A 81 25.90 -6.84 13.53
C ARG A 81 27.10 -5.95 13.26
N VAL A 82 27.86 -6.19 12.19
CA VAL A 82 29.00 -5.35 11.79
C VAL A 82 28.58 -3.90 11.49
N LEU A 83 27.31 -3.69 11.10
CA LEU A 83 26.77 -2.36 10.82
C LEU A 83 26.54 -1.51 12.07
N ASN A 84 26.58 -2.11 13.28
CA ASN A 84 26.37 -1.44 14.57
C ASN A 84 25.13 -0.52 14.63
N LEU A 85 24.07 -0.87 13.89
CA LEU A 85 22.82 -0.13 13.90
C LEU A 85 22.09 -0.35 15.25
N PRO A 86 21.56 0.71 15.89
CA PRO A 86 20.76 0.54 17.09
C PRO A 86 19.47 -0.22 16.77
N GLU A 87 19.02 -1.05 17.71
CA GLU A 87 17.75 -1.75 17.58
C GLU A 87 16.59 -0.74 17.62
N ASN A 88 15.62 -0.90 16.72
CA ASN A 88 14.49 0.02 16.57
C ASN A 88 14.91 1.49 16.39
N ALA A 89 16.03 1.72 15.70
CA ALA A 89 16.43 3.05 15.26
C ALA A 89 15.25 3.72 14.52
N PRO A 90 15.00 5.02 14.74
CA PRO A 90 14.01 5.73 13.95
C PRO A 90 14.39 5.67 12.46
N GLU A 91 13.38 5.58 11.60
CA GLU A 91 13.61 5.73 10.17
C GLU A 91 13.96 7.20 9.88
N GLU A 92 15.03 7.41 9.12
CA GLU A 92 15.49 8.73 8.72
C GLU A 92 15.27 8.92 7.21
N MET A 93 15.00 10.15 6.81
CA MET A 93 14.89 10.51 5.38
C MET A 93 16.26 10.91 4.84
N LEU A 94 16.60 10.40 3.66
CA LEU A 94 17.82 10.74 2.92
C LEU A 94 17.48 11.51 1.65
N ASP A 95 16.71 12.59 1.80
CA ASP A 95 16.35 13.51 0.71
C ASP A 95 17.46 14.54 0.47
N THR A 96 18.40 14.19 -0.41
CA THR A 96 19.51 15.07 -0.78
C THR A 96 19.46 15.43 -2.27
N PRO A 97 19.92 16.63 -2.68
CA PRO A 97 20.01 17.00 -4.10
C PRO A 97 20.85 16.01 -4.92
N GLU A 98 21.89 15.42 -4.31
CA GLU A 98 22.75 14.41 -4.94
C GLU A 98 21.97 13.12 -5.23
N THR A 99 21.22 12.60 -4.27
CA THR A 99 20.34 11.43 -4.46
C THR A 99 19.28 11.73 -5.52
N ALA A 100 18.62 12.89 -5.46
CA ALA A 100 17.62 13.29 -6.44
C ALA A 100 18.19 13.38 -7.87
N ALA A 101 19.41 13.93 -8.02
CA ALA A 101 20.09 13.99 -9.31
C ALA A 101 20.47 12.60 -9.85
N GLN A 102 20.91 11.68 -8.99
CA GLN A 102 21.21 10.30 -9.36
C GLN A 102 19.94 9.54 -9.80
N LEU A 103 18.85 9.65 -9.03
CA LEU A 103 17.56 9.04 -9.39
C LEU A 103 17.03 9.59 -10.71
N ARG A 104 17.13 10.91 -10.93
CA ARG A 104 16.76 11.53 -12.21
C ARG A 104 17.58 10.99 -13.38
N ARG A 105 18.89 10.79 -13.20
CA ARG A 105 19.76 10.21 -14.23
C ARG A 105 19.37 8.75 -14.51
N ALA A 106 19.22 7.94 -13.47
CA ALA A 106 18.80 6.55 -13.62
C ALA A 106 17.45 6.41 -14.34
N ALA A 107 16.48 7.27 -13.99
CA ALA A 107 15.18 7.31 -14.66
C ALA A 107 15.30 7.72 -16.13
N ALA A 108 16.13 8.73 -16.45
CA ALA A 108 16.36 9.16 -17.83
C ALA A 108 17.05 8.07 -18.68
N GLU A 109 18.00 7.34 -18.11
CA GLU A 109 18.71 6.23 -18.77
C GLU A 109 17.84 4.97 -18.92
N SER A 110 16.76 4.86 -18.15
CA SER A 110 15.79 3.75 -18.24
C SER A 110 14.75 3.93 -19.35
N ILE A 111 14.62 5.12 -19.93
CA ILE A 111 13.65 5.40 -21.00
C ILE A 111 14.14 4.79 -22.32
N VAL A 112 13.31 3.95 -22.93
CA VAL A 112 13.58 3.34 -24.24
C VAL A 112 12.76 4.03 -25.32
N MET A 113 13.45 4.61 -26.32
CA MET A 113 12.80 5.19 -27.50
C MET A 113 12.40 4.09 -28.48
N LEU A 114 11.10 3.79 -28.55
CA LEU A 114 10.58 2.72 -29.42
C LEU A 114 10.38 3.17 -30.88
N LYS A 115 10.00 4.43 -31.09
CA LYS A 115 9.68 4.98 -32.41
C LYS A 115 10.03 6.46 -32.48
N ASN A 116 10.72 6.87 -33.54
CA ASN A 116 10.97 8.28 -33.88
C ASN A 116 11.01 8.41 -35.41
N GLU A 117 9.89 8.80 -36.01
CA GLU A 117 9.79 9.04 -37.45
C GLU A 117 9.79 10.55 -37.71
N ARG A 118 10.35 10.97 -38.86
CA ARG A 118 10.35 12.38 -39.32
C ARG A 118 11.05 13.34 -38.34
N ASP A 119 12.02 12.84 -37.57
CA ASP A 119 12.84 13.62 -36.64
C ASP A 119 11.99 14.49 -35.68
N ILE A 120 10.89 13.92 -35.18
CA ILE A 120 10.00 14.61 -34.24
C ILE A 120 10.73 14.91 -32.92
N LEU A 121 11.55 13.96 -32.46
CA LEU A 121 12.41 14.12 -31.28
C LEU A 121 13.86 14.41 -31.70
N PRO A 122 14.59 15.27 -30.95
CA PRO A 122 14.17 15.96 -29.73
C PRO A 122 13.21 17.13 -29.99
N PHE A 123 12.29 17.39 -29.05
CA PHE A 123 11.38 18.54 -29.14
C PHE A 123 12.14 19.86 -29.07
N LYS A 124 11.67 20.85 -29.84
CA LYS A 124 12.14 22.23 -29.76
C LYS A 124 11.28 23.03 -28.78
N TYR A 125 11.91 23.85 -27.94
CA TYR A 125 11.23 24.61 -26.88
C TYR A 125 10.50 25.87 -27.36
N ASP A 126 10.74 26.30 -28.60
CA ASP A 126 10.17 27.50 -29.22
C ASP A 126 8.79 27.28 -29.85
N LYS A 127 8.31 26.03 -29.88
CA LYS A 127 7.01 25.68 -30.46
C LYS A 127 5.90 25.72 -29.42
N THR A 128 4.70 26.06 -29.87
CA THR A 128 3.48 25.87 -29.08
C THR A 128 3.35 24.39 -28.72
N THR A 129 3.26 24.10 -27.43
CA THR A 129 3.25 22.74 -26.89
C THR A 129 1.90 22.45 -26.25
N ALA A 130 1.29 21.33 -26.64
CA ALA A 130 0.12 20.77 -25.98
C ALA A 130 0.50 19.42 -25.36
N VAL A 131 0.20 19.25 -24.08
CA VAL A 131 0.39 18.01 -23.32
C VAL A 131 -0.99 17.40 -23.10
N ILE A 132 -1.21 16.19 -23.62
CA ILE A 132 -2.52 15.54 -23.60
C ILE A 132 -2.37 14.15 -22.98
N GLY A 133 -3.23 13.83 -22.02
CA GLY A 133 -3.36 12.49 -21.47
C GLY A 133 -3.40 12.43 -19.94
N PRO A 134 -4.02 11.38 -19.37
CA PRO A 134 -4.25 11.26 -17.93
C PRO A 134 -2.95 11.15 -17.11
N ASN A 135 -1.92 10.51 -17.68
CA ASN A 135 -0.64 10.33 -16.99
C ASN A 135 0.26 11.58 -17.05
N ALA A 136 -0.19 12.68 -17.65
CA ALA A 136 0.57 13.92 -17.64
C ALA A 136 0.57 14.58 -16.24
N LEU A 137 -0.56 14.57 -15.55
CA LEU A 137 -0.71 15.10 -14.18
C LEU A 137 -0.28 14.09 -13.11
N PHE A 138 -0.29 12.80 -13.42
CA PHE A 138 0.01 11.74 -12.46
C PHE A 138 1.47 11.30 -12.56
N ALA A 139 2.24 11.46 -11.47
CA ALA A 139 3.59 10.95 -11.37
C ALA A 139 3.59 9.44 -11.07
N ALA A 140 3.59 8.61 -12.11
CA ALA A 140 3.69 7.16 -11.97
C ALA A 140 5.14 6.72 -11.68
N TYR A 141 5.58 6.81 -10.41
CA TYR A 141 6.96 6.52 -10.01
C TYR A 141 7.23 5.06 -9.62
N CYS A 142 6.21 4.28 -9.26
CA CYS A 142 6.34 2.85 -8.98
C CYS A 142 5.07 2.08 -9.37
N GLY A 143 5.20 0.76 -9.43
CA GLY A 143 4.04 -0.13 -9.48
C GLY A 143 3.33 -0.22 -8.12
N GLY A 144 2.25 -1.00 -8.04
CA GLY A 144 1.58 -1.30 -6.77
C GLY A 144 2.24 -2.42 -5.97
N GLY A 145 1.69 -2.71 -4.80
CA GLY A 145 2.09 -3.87 -3.98
C GLY A 145 3.29 -3.61 -3.08
N SER A 146 4.04 -4.67 -2.75
CA SER A 146 5.17 -4.61 -1.81
C SER A 146 6.36 -3.79 -2.29
N ALA A 147 6.38 -3.36 -3.55
CA ALA A 147 7.38 -2.45 -4.11
C ALA A 147 6.94 -0.98 -4.04
N ALA A 148 5.70 -0.69 -3.64
CA ALA A 148 5.19 0.67 -3.52
C ALA A 148 5.70 1.30 -2.22
N LEU A 149 6.09 2.58 -2.33
CA LEU A 149 6.62 3.39 -1.23
C LEU A 149 6.13 4.83 -1.45
N ASP A 150 5.98 5.59 -0.37
CA ASP A 150 5.72 7.02 -0.49
C ASP A 150 7.03 7.75 -0.85
N PRO A 151 7.07 8.52 -1.95
CA PRO A 151 8.27 9.24 -2.35
C PRO A 151 8.45 10.51 -1.51
N TYR A 152 9.68 10.97 -1.33
CA TYR A 152 9.94 12.30 -0.75
C TYR A 152 9.25 13.40 -1.55
N HIS A 153 9.35 13.30 -2.87
CA HIS A 153 8.63 14.11 -3.84
C HIS A 153 8.56 13.34 -5.16
N ALA A 154 7.53 13.61 -5.96
CA ALA A 154 7.38 13.05 -7.29
C ALA A 154 7.06 14.17 -8.28
N ILE A 155 7.74 14.16 -9.42
CA ILE A 155 7.54 15.16 -10.49
C ILE A 155 6.72 14.49 -11.59
N SER A 156 5.53 14.99 -11.83
CA SER A 156 4.69 14.55 -12.95
C SER A 156 5.31 14.93 -14.30
N PRO A 157 5.00 14.21 -15.39
CA PRO A 157 5.46 14.59 -16.72
C PRO A 157 5.10 16.04 -17.09
N LEU A 158 3.92 16.52 -16.69
CA LEU A 158 3.48 17.89 -16.95
C LEU A 158 4.35 18.90 -16.21
N GLU A 159 4.64 18.71 -14.92
CA GLU A 159 5.53 19.59 -14.15
C GLU A 159 6.95 19.59 -14.75
N GLY A 160 7.46 18.42 -15.13
CA GLY A 160 8.75 18.29 -15.79
C GLY A 160 8.82 19.05 -17.13
N ILE A 161 7.73 19.01 -17.90
CA ILE A 161 7.59 19.77 -19.15
C ILE A 161 7.48 21.27 -18.86
N HIS A 162 6.64 21.70 -17.91
CA HIS A 162 6.47 23.10 -17.55
C HIS A 162 7.75 23.75 -17.05
N ALA A 163 8.61 23.00 -16.35
CA ALA A 163 9.94 23.45 -15.95
C ALA A 163 10.86 23.81 -17.14
N ARG A 164 10.54 23.35 -18.36
CA ARG A 164 11.29 23.65 -19.60
C ARG A 164 10.49 24.49 -20.59
N VAL A 165 9.16 24.35 -20.61
CA VAL A 165 8.22 25.01 -21.52
C VAL A 165 7.02 25.49 -20.71
N SER A 166 7.15 26.64 -20.06
CA SER A 166 6.12 27.18 -19.17
C SER A 166 4.77 27.48 -19.86
N GLN A 167 4.78 27.73 -21.17
CA GLN A 167 3.57 28.01 -21.95
C GLN A 167 2.84 26.76 -22.47
N ALA A 168 3.30 25.55 -22.12
CA ALA A 168 2.60 24.34 -22.53
C ALA A 168 1.15 24.37 -22.03
N LYS A 169 0.20 23.90 -22.86
CA LYS A 169 -1.20 23.77 -22.47
C LYS A 169 -1.53 22.31 -22.18
N TYR A 170 -2.26 22.07 -21.10
CA TYR A 170 -2.69 20.72 -20.72
C TYR A 170 -4.16 20.48 -21.08
N ALA A 171 -4.46 19.25 -21.49
CA ALA A 171 -5.82 18.72 -21.54
C ALA A 171 -5.81 17.25 -21.13
N LEU A 172 -6.82 16.82 -20.37
CA LEU A 172 -6.93 15.41 -19.94
C LEU A 172 -7.02 14.45 -21.12
N GLY A 173 -7.78 14.82 -22.16
CA GLY A 173 -8.08 13.92 -23.27
C GLY A 173 -9.09 12.86 -22.85
N ALA A 174 -8.61 11.65 -22.58
CA ALA A 174 -9.45 10.52 -22.17
C ALA A 174 -8.99 9.98 -20.81
N PRO A 175 -9.92 9.67 -19.88
CA PRO A 175 -9.58 9.02 -18.63
C PRO A 175 -8.99 7.62 -18.88
N GLY A 176 -7.98 7.24 -18.10
CA GLY A 176 -7.27 5.97 -18.25
C GLY A 176 -7.02 5.24 -16.92
N TRP A 177 -7.73 5.64 -15.86
CA TRP A 177 -7.59 5.08 -14.53
C TRP A 177 -8.46 3.82 -14.37
N LYS A 178 -7.94 2.85 -13.60
CA LYS A 178 -8.68 1.62 -13.26
C LYS A 178 -9.73 1.86 -12.19
N LEU A 179 -9.40 2.70 -11.22
CA LEU A 179 -10.24 3.16 -10.11
C LEU A 179 -10.28 4.68 -10.14
N LEU A 180 -11.28 5.31 -9.51
CA LEU A 180 -11.31 6.76 -9.41
C LEU A 180 -10.04 7.30 -8.70
N PRO A 181 -9.60 8.51 -9.07
CA PRO A 181 -8.43 9.13 -8.44
C PRO A 181 -8.59 9.27 -6.92
N PRO A 182 -7.48 9.22 -6.15
CA PRO A 182 -7.52 9.38 -4.71
C PRO A 182 -8.17 10.68 -4.26
N LEU A 183 -9.12 10.56 -3.34
CA LEU A 183 -9.84 11.69 -2.75
C LEU A 183 -8.90 12.63 -1.98
N SER A 184 -7.79 12.12 -1.45
CA SER A 184 -6.78 12.90 -0.71
C SER A 184 -6.14 14.03 -1.52
N HIS A 185 -6.26 14.03 -2.84
CA HIS A 185 -5.83 15.16 -3.68
C HIS A 185 -6.73 16.39 -3.53
N LEU A 186 -7.97 16.21 -3.07
CA LEU A 186 -8.97 17.28 -2.92
C LEU A 186 -9.22 17.64 -1.46
N THR A 187 -9.06 16.68 -0.54
CA THR A 187 -9.38 16.87 0.87
C THR A 187 -8.28 17.53 1.67
N LYS A 188 -8.71 18.19 2.74
CA LYS A 188 -7.87 18.74 3.80
C LYS A 188 -8.37 18.26 5.15
N THR A 189 -7.43 18.08 6.08
CA THR A 189 -7.69 17.86 7.51
C THR A 189 -8.39 19.08 8.13
N GLU A 190 -8.90 18.92 9.35
CA GLU A 190 -9.43 20.03 10.15
C GLU A 190 -8.36 21.11 10.40
N SER A 191 -7.10 20.70 10.50
CA SER A 191 -5.94 21.59 10.61
C SER A 191 -5.49 22.25 9.29
N GLY A 192 -6.17 21.94 8.17
CA GLY A 192 -5.89 22.51 6.85
C GLY A 192 -4.74 21.86 6.07
N GLN A 193 -4.19 20.74 6.56
CA GLN A 193 -3.16 19.97 5.86
C GLN A 193 -3.78 19.12 4.75
N PRO A 194 -3.11 18.88 3.61
CA PRO A 194 -3.60 17.96 2.57
C PRO A 194 -3.77 16.54 3.11
N GLY A 195 -4.88 15.87 2.78
CA GLY A 195 -5.17 14.50 3.24
C GLY A 195 -6.43 14.41 4.09
N LEU A 196 -6.44 13.50 5.05
CA LEU A 196 -7.57 13.19 5.93
C LEU A 196 -7.10 13.06 7.39
N ASP A 197 -7.99 13.34 8.32
CA ASP A 197 -7.87 12.92 9.72
C ASP A 197 -8.53 11.55 9.87
N MET A 198 -7.91 10.62 10.59
CA MET A 198 -8.50 9.31 10.85
C MET A 198 -8.57 9.07 12.35
N THR A 199 -9.80 8.94 12.85
CA THR A 199 -10.03 8.56 14.25
C THR A 199 -10.18 7.05 14.33
N VAL A 200 -9.45 6.39 15.22
CA VAL A 200 -9.48 4.92 15.39
C VAL A 200 -10.22 4.58 16.69
N TYR A 201 -11.11 3.59 16.63
CA TYR A 201 -11.96 3.16 17.73
C TYR A 201 -11.78 1.68 18.04
N LEU A 202 -11.85 1.30 19.32
CA LEU A 202 -11.85 -0.11 19.73
C LEU A 202 -13.20 -0.78 19.49
N ASP A 203 -14.27 -0.01 19.59
CA ASP A 203 -15.66 -0.45 19.49
C ASP A 203 -16.33 0.22 18.27
N SER A 204 -17.44 -0.34 17.80
CA SER A 204 -18.18 0.23 16.68
C SER A 204 -18.54 1.70 16.96
N PRO A 205 -18.32 2.61 15.99
CA PRO A 205 -18.78 3.99 16.08
C PRO A 205 -20.30 4.03 16.34
N GLY A 206 -20.76 5.00 17.15
CA GLY A 206 -22.18 5.18 17.48
C GLY A 206 -22.66 4.49 18.77
N LEU A 207 -21.80 3.71 19.43
CA LEU A 207 -22.08 3.24 20.80
C LEU A 207 -21.87 4.36 21.83
N PRO A 208 -22.69 4.45 22.90
CA PRO A 208 -22.62 5.53 23.89
C PRO A 208 -21.28 5.62 24.64
N ASN A 209 -20.44 4.58 24.60
CA ASN A 209 -19.09 4.54 25.17
C ASN A 209 -18.05 4.11 24.12
N CYS A 210 -18.10 4.70 22.91
CA CYS A 210 -17.11 4.40 21.88
C CYS A 210 -15.71 4.88 22.31
N ASN A 211 -14.82 3.93 22.60
CA ASN A 211 -13.47 4.24 23.06
C ASN A 211 -12.58 4.63 21.87
N THR A 212 -12.20 5.90 21.81
CA THR A 212 -11.18 6.37 20.86
C THR A 212 -9.83 5.82 21.28
N ALA A 213 -9.19 5.07 20.38
CA ALA A 213 -7.87 4.48 20.56
C ALA A 213 -6.75 5.39 20.04
N ASP A 214 -7.02 6.14 18.97
CA ASP A 214 -6.03 6.96 18.28
C ASP A 214 -6.68 8.05 17.41
N GLN A 215 -5.88 9.07 17.06
CA GLN A 215 -6.21 10.07 16.05
C GLN A 215 -4.94 10.36 15.25
N ILE A 216 -4.98 10.02 13.96
CA ILE A 216 -3.81 10.12 13.09
C ILE A 216 -4.11 10.88 11.83
N HIS A 217 -3.09 11.57 11.31
CA HIS A 217 -3.12 12.16 9.99
C HIS A 217 -2.84 11.09 8.92
N VAL A 218 -3.62 11.09 7.85
CA VAL A 218 -3.43 10.21 6.69
C VAL A 218 -3.29 11.05 5.44
N GLY A 219 -2.10 11.05 4.84
CA GLY A 219 -1.81 11.85 3.63
C GLY A 219 -2.48 11.32 2.35
N ARG A 220 -2.98 10.09 2.36
CA ARG A 220 -3.54 9.39 1.20
C ARG A 220 -4.87 8.74 1.53
N SER A 221 -5.81 8.75 0.58
CA SER A 221 -7.11 8.10 0.78
C SER A 221 -7.04 6.58 0.59
N GLU A 222 -5.95 6.05 0.02
CA GLU A 222 -5.70 4.61 -0.01
C GLU A 222 -4.96 4.17 1.27
N VAL A 223 -5.72 3.70 2.25
CA VAL A 223 -5.25 3.41 3.61
C VAL A 223 -5.06 1.91 3.79
N PHE A 224 -3.81 1.47 3.81
CA PHE A 224 -3.44 0.08 4.12
C PHE A 224 -3.08 -0.07 5.60
N LEU A 225 -3.90 -0.80 6.36
CA LEU A 225 -3.74 -0.96 7.80
C LEU A 225 -2.96 -2.23 8.20
N MET A 226 -2.28 -2.88 7.25
CA MET A 226 -1.52 -4.11 7.49
C MET A 226 -0.43 -3.95 8.56
N ASN A 227 0.21 -2.78 8.62
CA ASN A 227 1.32 -2.48 9.55
C ASN A 227 0.92 -1.53 10.69
N TYR A 228 -0.34 -1.10 10.73
CA TYR A 228 -0.82 -0.24 11.80
C TYR A 228 -0.76 -0.98 13.14
N LYS A 229 -0.19 -0.34 14.16
CA LYS A 229 -0.02 -0.91 15.50
C LYS A 229 -0.35 0.15 16.54
N ASN A 230 -1.23 -0.21 17.46
CA ASN A 230 -1.54 0.60 18.64
C ASN A 230 -1.55 -0.33 19.87
N PRO A 231 -0.90 0.02 21.00
CA PRO A 231 -0.81 -0.83 22.19
C PRO A 231 -2.16 -1.25 22.78
N HIS A 232 -3.22 -0.48 22.52
CA HIS A 232 -4.56 -0.74 23.02
C HIS A 232 -5.35 -1.73 22.14
N ILE A 233 -4.89 -2.00 20.91
CA ILE A 233 -5.53 -2.89 19.95
C ILE A 233 -4.91 -4.30 20.05
N LYS A 234 -5.72 -5.29 20.46
CA LYS A 234 -5.26 -6.66 20.74
C LYS A 234 -5.49 -7.67 19.61
N GLY A 235 -6.03 -7.22 18.48
CA GLY A 235 -6.34 -8.05 17.32
C GLY A 235 -6.60 -7.20 16.08
N TYR A 236 -7.18 -7.81 15.05
CA TYR A 236 -7.48 -7.11 13.81
C TYR A 236 -8.88 -6.49 13.77
N LEU A 237 -9.72 -6.71 14.80
CA LEU A 237 -11.05 -6.11 14.88
C LEU A 237 -10.96 -4.78 15.62
N TYR A 238 -11.15 -3.71 14.87
CA TYR A 238 -11.35 -2.34 15.34
C TYR A 238 -12.03 -1.54 14.21
N TYR A 239 -12.31 -0.27 14.46
CA TYR A 239 -12.96 0.62 13.50
C TYR A 239 -12.13 1.88 13.31
N ALA A 240 -12.29 2.54 12.18
CA ALA A 240 -11.66 3.83 11.94
C ALA A 240 -12.56 4.69 11.07
N ASP A 241 -12.53 6.00 11.32
CA ASP A 241 -13.30 6.96 10.53
C ASP A 241 -12.35 7.99 9.90
N PRO A 242 -11.90 7.77 8.65
CA PRO A 242 -11.27 8.83 7.86
C PRO A 242 -12.26 9.95 7.55
N SER A 243 -11.87 11.19 7.80
CA SER A 243 -12.66 12.38 7.52
C SER A 243 -11.81 13.55 7.03
N GLY A 244 -12.47 14.48 6.35
CA GLY A 244 -11.82 15.67 5.83
C GLY A 244 -12.82 16.59 5.18
N THR A 245 -12.35 17.76 4.76
CA THR A 245 -13.16 18.74 4.03
C THR A 245 -12.58 18.97 2.65
N PHE A 246 -13.44 19.26 1.67
CA PHE A 246 -12.97 19.75 0.38
C PHE A 246 -13.85 20.91 -0.09
N THR A 247 -13.29 21.76 -0.94
CA THR A 247 -13.99 22.89 -1.56
C THR A 247 -13.71 22.83 -3.06
N PRO A 248 -14.70 22.52 -3.90
CA PRO A 248 -14.52 22.32 -5.32
C PRO A 248 -14.52 23.65 -6.08
N ASP A 249 -13.79 23.70 -7.20
CA ASP A 249 -13.72 24.91 -8.04
C ASP A 249 -14.80 24.96 -9.12
N VAL A 250 -15.46 23.83 -9.38
CA VAL A 250 -16.43 23.69 -10.48
C VAL A 250 -17.71 23.02 -9.97
N THR A 251 -18.86 23.60 -10.32
CA THR A 251 -20.17 23.00 -10.09
C THR A 251 -20.39 21.91 -11.12
N ALA A 252 -20.51 20.67 -10.67
CA ALA A 252 -20.73 19.50 -11.52
C ALA A 252 -21.29 18.33 -10.71
N GLU A 253 -21.67 17.28 -11.41
CA GLU A 253 -21.89 15.96 -10.80
C GLU A 253 -20.53 15.31 -10.55
N TYR A 254 -20.25 14.99 -9.29
CA TYR A 254 -19.02 14.33 -8.87
C TYR A 254 -19.32 12.87 -8.57
N GLU A 255 -18.45 12.00 -9.07
CA GLU A 255 -18.48 10.57 -8.77
C GLU A 255 -17.52 10.30 -7.60
N PHE A 256 -18.03 9.61 -6.58
CA PHE A 256 -17.27 9.16 -5.41
C PHE A 256 -17.25 7.64 -5.40
N SER A 257 -16.16 7.05 -4.92
CA SER A 257 -16.07 5.60 -4.82
C SER A 257 -15.37 5.11 -3.56
N ILE A 258 -15.68 3.85 -3.22
CA ILE A 258 -15.01 3.10 -2.16
C ILE A 258 -14.70 1.69 -2.65
N CYS A 259 -13.44 1.27 -2.48
CA CYS A 259 -13.04 -0.13 -2.44
C CYS A 259 -12.69 -0.46 -0.98
N VAL A 260 -12.96 -1.67 -0.49
CA VAL A 260 -12.64 -1.98 0.91
C VAL A 260 -12.22 -3.43 1.12
N ALA A 261 -11.26 -3.66 2.02
CA ALA A 261 -11.02 -4.93 2.69
C ALA A 261 -11.39 -4.77 4.16
N GLY A 262 -12.64 -5.13 4.48
CA GLY A 262 -13.37 -4.67 5.67
C GLY A 262 -14.78 -4.28 5.27
N THR A 263 -15.41 -3.31 5.93
CA THR A 263 -16.70 -2.72 5.54
C THR A 263 -16.60 -1.20 5.56
N ALA A 264 -17.23 -0.51 4.61
CA ALA A 264 -17.15 0.95 4.57
C ALA A 264 -18.42 1.64 4.08
N LYS A 265 -18.72 2.82 4.63
CA LYS A 265 -19.74 3.75 4.11
C LYS A 265 -19.19 5.16 4.04
N MET A 266 -19.39 5.85 2.92
CA MET A 266 -19.02 7.26 2.76
C MET A 266 -20.25 8.13 2.83
N SER A 267 -20.13 9.19 3.61
CA SER A 267 -21.13 10.24 3.73
C SER A 267 -20.52 11.60 3.41
N ILE A 268 -21.34 12.47 2.82
CA ILE A 268 -21.04 13.88 2.57
C ILE A 268 -22.09 14.71 3.30
N ASP A 269 -21.66 15.58 4.20
CA ASP A 269 -22.55 16.38 5.08
C ASP A 269 -23.61 15.52 5.82
N GLY A 270 -23.28 14.26 6.11
CA GLY A 270 -24.15 13.29 6.79
C GLY A 270 -25.08 12.49 5.87
N GLU A 271 -25.15 12.79 4.57
CA GLU A 271 -25.87 11.98 3.59
C GLU A 271 -24.99 10.84 3.08
N CYS A 272 -25.47 9.60 3.16
CA CYS A 272 -24.71 8.43 2.69
C CYS A 272 -24.71 8.39 1.15
N ILE A 273 -23.52 8.51 0.55
CA ILE A 273 -23.33 8.55 -0.91
C ILE A 273 -22.90 7.18 -1.45
N VAL A 274 -22.04 6.46 -0.71
CA VAL A 274 -21.54 5.14 -1.12
C VAL A 274 -21.65 4.17 0.05
N ASP A 275 -22.30 3.02 -0.17
CA ASP A 275 -22.43 1.94 0.83
C ASP A 275 -21.75 0.66 0.33
N ASN A 276 -20.53 0.42 0.82
CA ASN A 276 -19.77 -0.81 0.60
C ASN A 276 -19.66 -1.65 1.91
N ALA A 277 -20.71 -1.60 2.73
CA ALA A 277 -20.83 -2.34 3.98
C ALA A 277 -22.05 -3.27 3.98
N SER A 278 -23.19 -2.81 3.47
CA SER A 278 -24.47 -3.54 3.54
C SER A 278 -24.62 -4.62 2.46
N LYS A 279 -23.99 -4.45 1.29
CA LYS A 279 -24.08 -5.37 0.14
C LYS A 279 -22.72 -5.53 -0.54
N GLN A 280 -21.81 -6.21 0.12
CA GLN A 280 -20.44 -6.35 -0.39
C GLN A 280 -20.36 -7.34 -1.56
N ILE A 281 -19.70 -6.91 -2.63
CA ILE A 281 -19.39 -7.75 -3.77
C ILE A 281 -17.87 -7.93 -3.82
N ARG A 282 -17.41 -9.18 -3.71
CA ARG A 282 -15.98 -9.53 -3.75
C ARG A 282 -15.36 -9.19 -5.11
N ALA A 283 -14.13 -8.67 -5.11
CA ALA A 283 -13.34 -8.44 -6.32
C ALA A 283 -11.82 -8.55 -6.07
N ASP A 284 -11.04 -8.11 -7.06
CA ASP A 284 -9.58 -8.23 -7.09
C ASP A 284 -8.84 -7.12 -6.34
N ASN A 285 -9.55 -6.12 -5.79
CA ASN A 285 -8.94 -5.06 -4.98
C ASN A 285 -8.33 -5.63 -3.69
N PHE A 286 -7.36 -4.92 -3.11
CA PHE A 286 -6.59 -5.40 -1.95
C PHE A 286 -6.00 -6.81 -2.18
N PHE A 287 -5.35 -7.03 -3.33
CA PHE A 287 -4.72 -8.31 -3.68
C PHE A 287 -5.71 -9.49 -3.69
N GLY A 288 -6.95 -9.27 -4.12
CA GLY A 288 -7.99 -10.29 -4.19
C GLY A 288 -8.76 -10.54 -2.91
N THR A 289 -8.58 -9.70 -1.88
CA THR A 289 -9.28 -9.84 -0.59
C THR A 289 -10.37 -8.79 -0.35
N GLY A 290 -10.48 -7.78 -1.20
CA GLY A 290 -11.42 -6.68 -1.05
C GLY A 290 -12.66 -6.80 -1.94
N THR A 291 -13.37 -5.68 -2.06
CA THR A 291 -14.60 -5.53 -2.82
C THR A 291 -14.41 -4.88 -4.18
N VAL A 292 -15.46 -4.90 -5.01
CA VAL A 292 -15.57 -4.02 -6.19
C VAL A 292 -15.50 -2.55 -5.78
N GLU A 293 -15.21 -1.69 -6.75
CA GLU A 293 -15.38 -0.25 -6.59
C GLU A 293 -16.87 0.09 -6.61
N GLU A 294 -17.44 0.33 -5.43
CA GLU A 294 -18.80 0.86 -5.31
C GLU A 294 -18.76 2.36 -5.49
N ARG A 295 -19.75 2.89 -6.21
CA ARG A 295 -19.78 4.30 -6.63
C ARG A 295 -21.10 4.97 -6.29
N GLY A 296 -21.02 6.27 -6.08
CA GLY A 296 -22.16 7.14 -5.86
C GLY A 296 -21.89 8.51 -6.45
N GLU A 297 -22.95 9.24 -6.74
CA GLU A 297 -22.88 10.54 -7.40
C GLU A 297 -23.56 11.60 -6.54
N LEU A 298 -23.00 12.79 -6.52
CA LEU A 298 -23.61 13.94 -5.85
C LEU A 298 -23.37 15.20 -6.68
N LEU A 299 -24.39 16.04 -6.80
CA LEU A 299 -24.24 17.38 -7.35
C LEU A 299 -23.51 18.26 -6.34
N ILE A 300 -22.36 18.76 -6.75
CA ILE A 300 -21.45 19.54 -5.92
C ILE A 300 -21.36 20.96 -6.49
N GLU A 301 -21.45 21.96 -5.62
CA GLU A 301 -21.42 23.38 -5.98
C GLU A 301 -20.03 23.99 -5.77
N ALA A 302 -19.55 24.73 -6.77
CA ALA A 302 -18.28 25.44 -6.69
C ALA A 302 -18.25 26.41 -5.49
N GLY A 303 -17.14 26.41 -4.77
CA GLY A 303 -16.89 27.31 -3.64
C GLY A 303 -17.60 26.93 -2.34
N LYS A 304 -18.48 25.91 -2.35
CA LYS A 304 -19.08 25.38 -1.13
C LYS A 304 -18.16 24.36 -0.48
N MET A 305 -17.99 24.45 0.83
CA MET A 305 -17.23 23.46 1.61
C MET A 305 -18.14 22.27 1.94
N TYR A 306 -17.61 21.07 1.74
CA TYR A 306 -18.28 19.82 2.04
C TYR A 306 -17.44 19.01 3.03
N TYR A 307 -18.10 18.39 4.01
CA TYR A 307 -17.47 17.49 4.96
C TYR A 307 -17.67 16.03 4.52
N ILE A 308 -16.57 15.31 4.32
CA ILE A 308 -16.59 13.89 4.01
C ILE A 308 -16.25 13.11 5.27
N LYS A 309 -17.02 12.06 5.53
CA LYS A 309 -16.72 11.06 6.54
C LYS A 309 -16.90 9.68 5.96
N VAL A 310 -15.91 8.83 6.19
CA VAL A 310 -15.97 7.41 5.83
C VAL A 310 -15.99 6.59 7.12
N GLU A 311 -17.05 5.82 7.33
CA GLU A 311 -17.15 4.88 8.46
C GLU A 311 -16.54 3.55 8.03
N PHE A 312 -15.43 3.14 8.64
CA PHE A 312 -14.73 1.93 8.25
C PHE A 312 -14.62 0.91 9.39
N GLY A 313 -14.99 -0.33 9.08
CA GLY A 313 -14.73 -1.53 9.87
C GLY A 313 -13.63 -2.35 9.22
N THR A 314 -12.70 -2.82 10.03
CA THR A 314 -11.54 -3.63 9.60
C THR A 314 -11.91 -4.96 8.98
N ASP A 315 -10.94 -5.65 8.37
CA ASP A 315 -11.10 -6.93 7.68
C ASP A 315 -12.03 -7.98 8.36
N PRO A 316 -12.07 -8.13 9.71
CA PRO A 316 -13.01 -9.06 10.35
C PRO A 316 -14.50 -8.71 10.22
N THR A 317 -14.86 -7.50 9.75
CA THR A 317 -16.26 -7.07 9.58
C THR A 317 -16.86 -7.47 8.23
N ILE A 318 -16.08 -8.06 7.32
CA ILE A 318 -16.58 -8.50 6.01
C ILE A 318 -17.79 -9.43 6.13
N THR A 319 -18.66 -9.36 5.12
CA THR A 319 -19.92 -10.11 5.07
C THR A 319 -19.90 -11.28 4.07
N PHE A 320 -18.79 -11.48 3.36
CA PHE A 320 -18.62 -12.51 2.33
C PHE A 320 -17.48 -13.48 2.66
N ASP A 321 -17.54 -14.70 2.09
CA ASP A 321 -16.50 -15.72 2.26
C ASP A 321 -15.33 -15.55 1.28
N ARG A 322 -14.13 -15.91 1.72
CA ARG A 322 -12.87 -15.79 0.98
C ARG A 322 -12.15 -17.15 0.90
N PRO A 323 -12.66 -18.10 0.10
CA PRO A 323 -11.97 -19.37 -0.10
C PRO A 323 -10.57 -19.13 -0.70
N GLY A 324 -9.53 -19.57 0.02
CA GLY A 324 -8.15 -19.58 -0.45
C GLY A 324 -7.35 -18.29 -0.30
N ALA A 325 -7.93 -17.22 0.28
CA ALA A 325 -7.21 -15.98 0.54
C ALA A 325 -7.14 -15.69 2.04
N ASN A 326 -5.92 -15.57 2.59
CA ASN A 326 -5.73 -15.12 3.96
C ASN A 326 -5.97 -13.61 4.04
N GLY A 327 -6.68 -13.15 5.06
CA GLY A 327 -6.92 -11.72 5.28
C GLY A 327 -5.61 -10.94 5.50
N PHE A 328 -5.55 -9.72 4.97
CA PHE A 328 -4.42 -8.79 5.07
C PHE A 328 -4.41 -8.01 6.39
N GLY A 329 -4.28 -8.72 7.52
CA GLY A 329 -4.25 -8.10 8.84
C GLY A 329 -5.57 -7.39 9.15
N ALA A 330 -5.53 -6.08 9.39
CA ALA A 330 -6.70 -5.25 9.63
C ALA A 330 -7.41 -4.77 8.35
N GLY A 331 -6.86 -5.10 7.17
CA GLY A 331 -7.44 -4.72 5.88
C GLY A 331 -7.07 -3.30 5.46
N GLY A 332 -8.01 -2.62 4.81
CA GLY A 332 -7.79 -1.28 4.28
C GLY A 332 -8.99 -0.74 3.50
N ILE A 333 -8.89 0.53 3.14
CA ILE A 333 -9.88 1.30 2.40
C ILE A 333 -9.22 2.18 1.33
#